data_AF-A0A068C910-F1
#
_entry.id   AF-A0A068C910-F1
#
_cell.length_a   1.000
_cell.length_b   1.000
_cell.length_c   1.000
_cell.angle_alpha   90.00
_cell.angle_beta   90.00
_cell.angle_gamma   90.00
#
_symmetry.space_group_name_H-M   'P 1'
#
loop_
_entity.id
_entity.type
_entity.pdbx_description
1 polymer ?
#
loop_
_entity_poly.entity_id
_entity_poly.type
_entity_poly.pdbx_seq_one_letter_code
_entity_poly.pdbx_strand_id
1 'polypeptide(L)' 'SCGLARCVFNSTDPKDIEFIYSEYYNKLEYVRFSSSLGKFVGYTEFGVKNAERLNNDPSILAQMRG' A
#
# COMPACT_ATOMS: atom_id res chain seq x y z
N SER A 1 -4.55 -14.19 4.94
CA SER A 1 -3.81 -12.92 4.87
C SER A 1 -4.45 -11.94 5.84
N CYS A 2 -3.75 -10.89 6.23
CA CYS A 2 -4.26 -9.83 7.09
C CYS A 2 -3.87 -8.47 6.48
N GLY A 3 -4.85 -7.59 6.30
CA GLY A 3 -4.65 -6.21 5.87
C GLY A 3 -4.59 -5.27 7.07
N LEU A 4 -3.64 -4.33 7.04
CA LEU A 4 -3.49 -3.27 8.03
C LEU A 4 -3.48 -1.92 7.32
N ALA A 5 -4.50 -1.11 7.58
CA ALA A 5 -4.55 0.29 7.18
C ALA A 5 -4.03 1.15 8.34
N ARG A 6 -3.09 2.06 8.07
CA ARG A 6 -2.57 3.02 9.04
C ARG A 6 -2.31 4.38 8.43
N CYS A 7 -2.42 5.42 9.25
CA CYS A 7 -2.02 6.78 8.92
C CYS A 7 -0.86 7.21 9.81
N VAL A 8 0.14 7.87 9.24
CA VAL A 8 1.27 8.44 9.96
C VAL A 8 1.12 9.96 9.93
N PHE A 9 1.10 10.57 11.12
CA PHE A 9 0.98 12.02 11.31
C PHE A 9 2.30 12.56 11.87
N ASN A 10 3.21 12.98 10.99
CA ASN A 10 4.51 13.53 11.42
C ASN A 10 4.45 15.04 11.69
N SER A 11 3.39 15.72 11.25
CA SER A 11 3.21 17.17 11.27
C SER A 11 1.72 17.50 11.19
N THR A 12 1.37 18.77 11.46
CA THR A 12 0.01 19.29 11.28
C THR A 12 -0.30 19.71 9.84
N ASP A 13 0.71 19.80 8.96
CA ASP A 13 0.47 20.03 7.52
C ASP A 13 -0.20 18.77 6.92
N PRO A 14 -1.40 18.89 6.32
CA PRO A 14 -2.09 17.76 5.71
C PRO A 14 -1.26 17.01 4.65
N LYS A 15 -0.28 17.67 4.01
CA LYS A 15 0.60 17.04 3.01
C LYS A 15 1.59 16.05 3.61
N ASP A 16 1.86 16.17 4.90
CA ASP A 16 2.79 15.29 5.64
C ASP A 16 2.08 14.04 6.21
N ILE A 17 0.78 13.90 5.99
CA ILE A 17 0.00 12.74 6.41
C ILE A 17 0.20 11.61 5.40
N GLU A 18 0.76 10.50 5.86
CA GLU A 18 0.99 9.32 5.01
C GLU A 18 -0.03 8.22 5.33
N PHE A 19 -0.91 7.92 4.38
CA PHE A 19 -1.70 6.69 4.39
C PHE A 19 -0.89 5.51 3.85
N ILE A 20 -0.91 4.40 4.59
CA ILE A 20 -0.23 3.15 4.28
C ILE A 20 -1.21 1.99 4.45
N TYR A 21 -1.27 1.12 3.45
CA TYR A 21 -1.98 -0.15 3.52
C TYR A 21 -1.01 -1.30 3.30
N SER A 22 -0.89 -2.17 4.30
CA SER A 22 0.05 -3.30 4.31
C SER A 22 -0.70 -4.62 4.36
N GLU A 23 -0.22 -5.60 3.60
CA GLU A 23 -0.78 -6.94 3.52
C GLU A 23 0.25 -7.97 4.00
N TYR A 24 -0.20 -8.80 4.95
CA TYR A 24 0.64 -9.78 5.64
C TYR A 24 0.15 -11.21 5.40
N TYR A 25 1.10 -12.12 5.20
CA TYR A 25 0.88 -13.56 5.15
C TYR A 25 1.96 -14.25 5.98
N ASN A 26 1.58 -15.13 6.92
CA ASN A 26 2.50 -15.78 7.86
C ASN A 26 3.44 -14.80 8.60
N LYS A 27 2.89 -13.67 9.07
CA LYS A 27 3.64 -12.57 9.73
C LYS A 27 4.67 -11.86 8.84
N LEU A 28 4.74 -12.19 7.56
CA LEU A 28 5.59 -11.54 6.57
C LEU A 28 4.77 -10.58 5.72
N GLU A 29 5.22 -9.34 5.62
CA GLU A 29 4.62 -8.37 4.71
C GLU A 29 4.99 -8.73 3.28
N TYR A 30 3.99 -8.92 2.42
CA TYR A 30 4.24 -9.25 1.02
C TYR A 30 3.96 -8.07 0.09
N VAL A 31 2.99 -7.22 0.37
CA VAL A 31 2.70 -6.04 -0.48
C VAL A 31 2.23 -4.86 0.36
N ARG A 32 2.57 -3.63 -0.08
CA ARG A 32 2.15 -2.39 0.57
C ARG A 32 1.79 -1.32 -0.45
N PHE A 33 0.70 -0.61 -0.20
CA PHE A 33 0.43 0.70 -0.82
C PHE A 33 0.90 1.82 0.10
N SER A 34 1.53 2.85 -0.47
CA SER A 34 1.74 4.13 0.20
C SER A 34 1.16 5.25 -0.65
N SER A 35 0.44 6.15 -0.01
CA SER A 35 -0.12 7.36 -0.63
C SER A 35 0.95 8.28 -1.22
N SER A 36 2.16 8.33 -0.64
CA SER A 36 3.27 9.14 -1.17
C SER A 36 3.80 8.62 -2.51
N LEU A 37 3.74 7.30 -2.73
CA LEU A 37 4.10 6.66 -4.00
C LEU A 37 2.88 6.53 -4.94
N GLY A 38 1.67 6.52 -4.39
CA GLY A 38 0.43 6.30 -5.11
C GLY A 38 0.33 4.93 -5.79
N LYS A 39 1.06 3.91 -5.31
CA LYS A 39 1.09 2.57 -5.91
C LYS A 39 1.48 1.50 -4.88
N PHE A 40 1.27 0.24 -5.26
CA PHE A 40 1.70 -0.92 -4.50
C PHE A 40 3.18 -1.27 -4.78
N VAL A 41 3.89 -1.69 -3.73
CA VAL A 41 5.27 -2.22 -3.77
C VAL A 41 5.26 -3.61 -3.14
N GLY A 42 5.86 -4.58 -3.82
CA GLY A 42 6.03 -5.95 -3.32
C GLY A 42 7.35 -6.13 -2.58
N TYR A 43 7.33 -6.83 -1.44
CA TYR A 43 8.51 -7.12 -0.61
C TYR A 43 8.99 -8.57 -0.67
N THR A 44 8.21 -9.43 -1.34
CA THR A 44 8.54 -10.83 -1.62
C THR A 44 8.28 -11.12 -3.09
N GLU A 45 8.79 -12.22 -3.64
CA GLU A 45 8.50 -12.60 -5.04
C GLU A 45 6.99 -12.72 -5.32
N PHE A 46 6.25 -13.29 -4.37
CA PHE A 46 4.78 -13.33 -4.40
C PHE A 46 4.18 -11.92 -4.33
N GLY A 47 4.75 -11.06 -3.49
CA GLY A 47 4.42 -9.66 -3.36
C GLY A 47 4.60 -8.85 -4.63
N VAL A 48 5.71 -9.05 -5.35
CA VAL A 48 6.03 -8.33 -6.60
C VAL A 48 4.99 -8.64 -7.66
N LYS A 49 4.66 -9.93 -7.88
CA LYS A 49 3.61 -10.33 -8.82
C LYS A 49 2.24 -9.74 -8.47
N ASN A 50 1.91 -9.68 -7.18
CA ASN A 50 0.68 -9.05 -6.73
C ASN A 50 0.70 -7.52 -6.91
N ALA A 51 1.82 -6.87 -6.60
CA ALA A 51 1.98 -5.43 -6.80
C ALA A 51 1.83 -5.07 -8.29
N GLU A 52 2.43 -5.82 -9.20
CA GLU A 52 2.25 -5.64 -10.65
C GLU A 52 0.78 -5.76 -11.05
N ARG A 53 0.09 -6.82 -10.61
CA ARG A 53 -1.34 -7.01 -10.90
C ARG A 53 -2.19 -5.87 -10.35
N LEU A 54 -1.98 -5.47 -9.10
CA LEU A 54 -2.74 -4.39 -8.45
C LEU A 54 -2.47 -3.03 -9.10
N ASN A 55 -1.24 -2.76 -9.50
CA ASN A 55 -0.87 -1.51 -10.17
C ASN A 55 -1.38 -1.43 -11.61
N ASN A 56 -1.66 -2.58 -12.24
CA ASN A 56 -2.25 -2.65 -13.58
C ASN A 56 -3.78 -2.55 -13.58
N ASP A 57 -4.43 -2.52 -12.41
CA ASP A 57 -5.88 -2.31 -12.28
C ASP A 57 -6.17 -0.84 -11.88
N PRO A 58 -6.64 0.00 -12.82
CA PRO A 58 -6.92 1.41 -12.54
C PRO A 58 -8.03 1.62 -11.51
N SER A 59 -8.98 0.67 -11.40
CA SER A 59 -10.10 0.78 -10.46
C SER A 59 -9.61 0.64 -9.02
N ILE A 60 -8.71 -0.31 -8.77
CA ILE A 60 -8.09 -0.52 -7.46
C ILE A 60 -7.19 0.67 -7.12
N LEU A 61 -6.35 1.13 -8.06
CA LEU A 61 -5.50 2.29 -7.80
C LEU A 61 -6.30 3.56 -7.52
N ALA A 62 -7.43 3.77 -8.20
CA ALA A 62 -8.31 4.90 -7.93
C ALA A 62 -8.86 4.85 -6.50
N GLN A 63 -9.36 3.68 -6.06
CA GLN A 63 -9.87 3.50 -4.70
C GLN A 63 -8.79 3.71 -3.63
N MET A 64 -7.53 3.36 -3.91
CA MET A 64 -6.45 3.54 -2.93
C MET A 64 -5.91 4.98 -2.89
N ARG A 65 -6.09 5.75 -3.97
CA ARG A 65 -5.61 7.13 -4.09
C ARG A 65 -6.65 8.17 -3.64
N GLY A 66 -7.93 7.82 -3.56
CA GLY A 66 -9.04 8.77 -3.40
C GLY A 66 -10.13 8.28 -2.47
#